data_AF-A0A067SY74-F1
#
_entry.id   AF-A0A067SY74-F1
#
_cell.length_a   1.000
_cell.length_b   1.000
_cell.length_c   1.000
_cell.angle_alpha   90.00
_cell.angle_beta   90.00
_cell.angle_gamma   90.00
#
_symmetry.space_group_name_H-M   'P 1'
#
loop_
_entity.id
_entity.type
_entity.pdbx_description
1 polymer ?
#
loop_
_entity_poly.entity_id
_entity_poly.type
_entity_poly.pdbx_seq_one_letter_code
_entity_poly.pdbx_strand_id
1 'polypeptide(L)'
;MSVHYPQQSQDNSSVGRTGSPLALAHGDLLIEVARFLETRLDLLNFGLTSNYVFANVSAVLYETVILESVEQCSLTLGMLFRRFDIARHVRELIIRPQVKQKTYFNASDSAIASAAMRKIAGAMCLDALVRFQWDADELPFYDDMWFALRLGCPQLRYLGTSLGAILPTMNSHLFDFQDLTGFSLTLKHGFYESQIDMFLDEDEPVFKKFWDMLIRHCYNLEELTINGHSSVPTDIHLLVDGRWPRLRKLVLGDVCVDWFQRSLNPGEKRPFIAFLEAHPCLDSLSISRHTIQPIHLNSLDATALVGVTNFSGTHQQLHALPHLHRTIADVTFRDPVETRDVSAPTVASLLRDLPSLTSLKISFTLHSMYDSGNLLRSLIQSCPMLRHLELTCGHKPSFQLDAFAKTIRGFPKLRSLHLTIVKYPGDETLASGATRIAKSNPRLQKFSLTFIPPVYPVPLPFSITYRPFPFSFPARATGFFEVSCDHHGLPLSLSAVEHSTFVWPWGMGVSSRSRKYWRDLRPVGYLSRRKTGFRGFLHLMVERSSAGEEMRMILFCAFLGFLAGCGVALNGGSNRSRLVQPIEVLA
;
A
#
# COMPACT_ATOMS: atom_id res chain seq x y z
N MET A 1 -60.93 -48.98 3.36
CA MET A 1 -60.67 -47.77 4.15
C MET A 1 -60.01 -46.76 3.24
N SER A 2 -60.83 -45.90 2.63
CA SER A 2 -60.40 -44.88 1.67
C SER A 2 -60.08 -43.60 2.43
N VAL A 3 -58.83 -43.13 2.32
CA VAL A 3 -58.39 -41.87 2.92
C VAL A 3 -58.57 -40.78 1.87
N HIS A 4 -59.55 -39.91 2.12
CA HIS A 4 -59.81 -38.69 1.36
C HIS A 4 -58.65 -37.70 1.52
N TYR A 5 -58.02 -37.31 0.40
CA TYR A 5 -57.22 -36.10 0.32
C TYR A 5 -58.15 -34.91 0.01
N PRO A 6 -58.06 -33.78 0.75
CA PRO A 6 -58.80 -32.59 0.40
C PRO A 6 -58.08 -31.86 -0.75
N GLN A 7 -58.84 -31.58 -1.81
CA GLN A 7 -58.45 -30.63 -2.86
C GLN A 7 -58.38 -29.22 -2.25
N GLN A 8 -57.17 -28.66 -2.19
CA GLN A 8 -56.98 -27.24 -1.92
C GLN A 8 -57.24 -26.43 -3.19
N SER A 9 -58.23 -25.55 -3.08
CA SER A 9 -58.61 -24.52 -4.02
C SER A 9 -57.44 -23.57 -4.33
N GLN A 10 -57.05 -23.51 -5.60
CA GLN A 10 -56.14 -22.51 -6.15
C GLN A 10 -56.85 -21.14 -6.24
N ASP A 11 -56.66 -20.29 -5.24
CA ASP A 11 -56.91 -18.86 -5.37
C ASP A 11 -55.69 -18.19 -6.03
N ASN A 12 -55.80 -18.02 -7.36
CA ASN A 12 -54.87 -17.29 -8.20
C ASN A 12 -55.12 -15.77 -8.07
N SER A 13 -54.51 -15.13 -7.07
CA SER A 13 -54.27 -13.67 -7.08
C SER A 13 -53.18 -13.22 -6.09
N SER A 14 -52.08 -13.98 -5.99
CA SER A 14 -50.88 -13.45 -5.35
C SER A 14 -50.05 -12.69 -6.39
N VAL A 15 -50.16 -11.35 -6.37
CA VAL A 15 -49.14 -10.46 -6.94
C VAL A 15 -47.88 -10.72 -6.14
N GLY A 16 -47.11 -11.73 -6.57
CA GLY A 16 -45.90 -12.17 -5.90
C GLY A 16 -44.96 -10.98 -5.79
N ARG A 17 -44.68 -10.54 -4.56
CA ARG A 17 -43.54 -9.66 -4.28
C ARG A 17 -42.30 -10.42 -4.71
N THR A 18 -41.88 -10.23 -5.96
CA THR A 18 -40.58 -10.70 -6.43
C THR A 18 -39.55 -9.93 -5.60
N GLY A 19 -39.07 -10.55 -4.53
CA GLY A 19 -38.00 -10.02 -3.72
C GLY A 19 -36.82 -9.67 -4.63
N SER A 20 -36.00 -8.70 -4.20
CA SER A 20 -34.75 -8.40 -4.89
C SER A 20 -33.99 -9.72 -5.14
N PRO A 21 -33.50 -9.99 -6.36
CA PRO A 21 -32.77 -11.22 -6.64
C PRO A 21 -31.56 -11.41 -5.70
N LEU A 22 -30.99 -10.32 -5.18
CA LEU A 22 -29.94 -10.37 -4.16
C LEU A 22 -30.40 -10.93 -2.81
N ALA A 23 -31.68 -10.76 -2.44
CA ALA A 23 -32.24 -11.34 -1.23
C ALA A 23 -32.51 -12.85 -1.37
N LEU A 24 -32.51 -13.38 -2.60
CA LEU A 24 -32.66 -14.80 -2.90
C LEU A 24 -31.30 -15.50 -3.13
N ALA A 25 -30.21 -14.74 -3.25
CA ALA A 25 -28.88 -15.30 -3.45
C ALA A 25 -28.40 -16.03 -2.19
N HIS A 26 -27.77 -17.20 -2.36
CA HIS A 26 -27.16 -17.94 -1.25
C HIS A 26 -26.02 -17.13 -0.60
N GLY A 27 -25.86 -17.28 0.72
CA GLY A 27 -24.82 -16.59 1.49
C GLY A 27 -23.41 -16.78 0.93
N ASP A 28 -23.07 -17.98 0.48
CA ASP A 28 -21.76 -18.29 -0.11
C ASP A 28 -21.47 -17.47 -1.38
N LEU A 29 -22.48 -17.26 -2.22
CA LEU A 29 -22.34 -16.43 -3.41
C LEU A 29 -22.18 -14.95 -3.05
N LEU A 30 -22.87 -14.48 -2.01
CA LEU A 30 -22.71 -13.10 -1.51
C LEU A 30 -21.30 -12.86 -0.93
N ILE A 31 -20.76 -13.85 -0.22
CA ILE A 31 -19.37 -13.84 0.29
C ILE A 31 -18.38 -13.81 -0.87
N GLU A 32 -18.61 -14.61 -1.91
CA GLU A 32 -17.74 -14.64 -3.09
C GLU A 32 -17.77 -13.30 -3.83
N VAL A 33 -18.96 -12.73 -4.08
CA VAL A 33 -19.10 -11.38 -4.66
C VAL A 33 -18.38 -10.33 -3.80
N ALA A 34 -18.54 -10.40 -2.48
CA ALA A 34 -17.88 -9.51 -1.53
C ALA A 34 -16.34 -9.57 -1.64
N ARG A 35 -15.76 -10.78 -1.81
CA ARG A 35 -14.32 -10.96 -2.01
C ARG A 35 -13.80 -10.36 -3.31
N PHE A 36 -14.65 -10.17 -4.32
CA PHE A 36 -14.30 -9.52 -5.57
C PHE A 36 -14.40 -7.98 -5.53
N LEU A 37 -14.95 -7.39 -4.47
CA LEU A 37 -15.04 -5.93 -4.33
C LEU A 37 -13.68 -5.35 -3.94
N GLU A 38 -13.12 -4.49 -4.79
CA GLU A 38 -11.75 -3.98 -4.62
C GLU A 38 -11.59 -3.04 -3.44
N THR A 39 -12.65 -2.31 -3.06
CA THR A 39 -12.60 -1.33 -1.98
C THR A 39 -13.53 -1.70 -0.84
N ARG A 40 -13.08 -1.46 0.40
CA ARG A 40 -13.90 -1.64 1.60
C ARG A 40 -15.15 -0.75 1.60
N LEU A 41 -15.10 0.39 0.92
CA LEU A 41 -16.26 1.27 0.77
C LEU A 41 -17.32 0.63 -0.12
N ASP A 42 -16.92 0.02 -1.24
CA ASP A 42 -17.85 -0.71 -2.11
C ASP A 42 -18.43 -1.92 -1.37
N LEU A 43 -17.61 -2.63 -0.60
CA LEU A 43 -18.05 -3.73 0.27
C LEU A 43 -19.06 -3.30 1.33
N LEU A 44 -18.82 -2.17 1.99
CA LEU A 44 -19.77 -1.60 2.94
C LEU A 44 -21.07 -1.19 2.25
N ASN A 45 -20.99 -0.47 1.13
CA ASN A 45 -22.17 -0.06 0.36
C ASN A 45 -22.98 -1.27 -0.11
N PHE A 46 -22.31 -2.36 -0.50
CA PHE A 46 -22.94 -3.63 -0.84
C PHE A 46 -23.66 -4.24 0.36
N GLY A 47 -23.02 -4.28 1.54
CA GLY A 47 -23.64 -4.73 2.78
C GLY A 47 -24.87 -3.89 3.16
N LEU A 48 -24.83 -2.57 2.96
CA LEU A 48 -25.92 -1.66 3.28
C LEU A 48 -27.15 -1.78 2.37
N THR A 49 -27.11 -2.60 1.32
CA THR A 49 -28.26 -2.84 0.43
C THR A 49 -29.41 -3.59 1.12
N SER A 50 -29.10 -4.47 2.10
CA SER A 50 -30.09 -5.27 2.84
C SER A 50 -29.46 -5.86 4.10
N ASN A 51 -30.25 -6.01 5.17
CA ASN A 51 -29.82 -6.68 6.40
C ASN A 51 -29.36 -8.12 6.15
N TYR A 52 -29.98 -8.83 5.19
CA TYR A 52 -29.56 -10.18 4.81
C TYR A 52 -28.16 -10.18 4.18
N VAL A 53 -27.90 -9.25 3.24
CA VAL A 53 -26.59 -9.13 2.60
C VAL A 53 -25.54 -8.74 3.64
N PHE A 54 -25.84 -7.76 4.50
CA PHE A 54 -24.96 -7.37 5.60
C PHE A 54 -24.60 -8.55 6.51
N ALA A 55 -25.57 -9.37 6.91
CA ALA A 55 -25.34 -10.51 7.81
C ALA A 55 -24.46 -11.62 7.20
N ASN A 56 -24.52 -11.82 5.89
CA ASN A 56 -23.68 -12.82 5.20
C ASN A 56 -22.28 -12.26 4.87
N VAL A 57 -22.19 -10.96 4.57
CA VAL A 57 -20.96 -10.30 4.11
C VAL A 57 -20.15 -9.72 5.28
N SER A 58 -20.72 -9.60 6.48
CA SER A 58 -20.04 -9.09 7.68
C SER A 58 -18.72 -9.80 7.95
N ALA A 59 -18.67 -11.12 7.72
CA ALA A 59 -17.47 -11.93 7.88
C ALA A 59 -16.30 -11.42 7.03
N VAL A 60 -16.56 -11.03 5.78
CA VAL A 60 -15.54 -10.49 4.86
C VAL A 60 -15.24 -9.02 5.18
N LEU A 61 -16.28 -8.23 5.50
CA LEU A 61 -16.13 -6.80 5.79
C LEU A 61 -15.28 -6.53 7.03
N TYR A 62 -15.42 -7.35 8.07
CA TYR A 62 -14.74 -7.18 9.36
C TYR A 62 -13.59 -8.17 9.58
N GLU A 63 -13.21 -8.96 8.57
CA GLU A 63 -12.13 -9.95 8.68
C GLU A 63 -10.83 -9.31 9.19
N THR A 64 -10.44 -8.17 8.60
CA THR A 64 -9.25 -7.41 8.99
C THR A 64 -9.64 -5.99 9.42
N VAL A 65 -9.44 -5.65 10.69
CA VAL A 65 -9.70 -4.32 11.25
C VAL A 65 -8.39 -3.59 11.50
N ILE A 66 -8.23 -2.40 10.91
CA ILE A 66 -7.06 -1.54 11.09
C ILE A 66 -7.52 -0.24 11.71
N LEU A 67 -6.98 0.11 12.88
CA LEU A 67 -7.35 1.31 13.64
C LEU A 67 -6.15 2.26 13.64
N GLU A 68 -6.25 3.40 12.95
CA GLU A 68 -5.14 4.33 12.71
C GLU A 68 -5.09 5.53 13.67
N SER A 69 -6.05 5.64 14.59
CA SER A 69 -6.08 6.69 15.60
C SER A 69 -6.71 6.19 16.91
N VAL A 70 -6.48 6.93 18.00
CA VAL A 70 -7.06 6.63 19.31
C VAL A 70 -8.57 6.76 19.32
N GLU A 71 -9.12 7.75 18.60
CA GLU A 71 -10.55 7.93 18.47
C GLU A 71 -11.17 6.73 17.74
N GLN A 72 -10.51 6.25 16.67
CA GLN A 72 -10.93 5.03 15.98
C GLN A 72 -10.83 3.81 16.91
N CYS A 73 -9.79 3.70 17.73
CA CYS A 73 -9.65 2.64 18.72
C CYS A 73 -10.82 2.66 19.70
N SER A 74 -11.08 3.79 20.35
CA SER A 74 -12.14 3.94 21.35
C SER A 74 -13.53 3.68 20.76
N LEU A 75 -13.85 4.29 19.62
CA LEU A 75 -15.17 4.16 18.99
C LEU A 75 -15.39 2.76 18.41
N THR A 76 -14.41 2.22 17.68
CA THR A 76 -14.58 0.94 16.97
C THR A 76 -14.51 -0.23 17.94
N LEU A 77 -13.56 -0.25 18.88
CA LEU A 77 -13.50 -1.31 19.90
C LEU A 77 -14.70 -1.22 20.85
N GLY A 78 -15.18 -0.01 21.16
CA GLY A 78 -16.42 0.18 21.91
C GLY A 78 -17.66 -0.34 21.16
N MET A 79 -17.71 -0.16 19.84
CA MET A 79 -18.76 -0.74 18.98
C MET A 79 -18.69 -2.27 18.96
N LEU A 80 -17.50 -2.84 18.75
CA LEU A 80 -17.31 -4.30 18.72
C LEU A 80 -17.65 -4.94 20.08
N PHE A 81 -17.28 -4.30 21.19
CA PHE A 81 -17.69 -4.74 22.54
C PHE A 81 -19.21 -4.78 22.72
N ARG A 82 -19.97 -3.87 22.09
CA ARG A 82 -21.44 -3.87 22.14
C ARG A 82 -22.06 -4.84 21.14
N ARG A 83 -21.33 -5.22 20.09
CA ARG A 83 -21.77 -6.00 18.95
C ARG A 83 -20.94 -7.26 18.78
N PHE A 84 -21.15 -8.21 19.68
CA PHE A 84 -20.54 -9.54 19.64
C PHE A 84 -20.78 -10.27 18.31
N ASP A 85 -21.91 -10.01 17.67
CA ASP A 85 -22.27 -10.56 16.37
C ASP A 85 -21.32 -10.13 15.25
N ILE A 86 -20.72 -8.93 15.37
CA ILE A 86 -19.65 -8.45 14.48
C ILE A 86 -18.28 -8.88 14.99
N ALA A 87 -18.02 -8.74 16.30
CA ALA A 87 -16.68 -8.96 16.89
C ALA A 87 -16.12 -10.36 16.60
N ARG A 88 -16.98 -11.39 16.61
CA ARG A 88 -16.63 -12.77 16.24
C ARG A 88 -16.13 -12.98 14.81
N HIS A 89 -16.26 -11.97 13.94
CA HIS A 89 -15.79 -12.03 12.57
C HIS A 89 -14.37 -11.45 12.40
N VAL A 90 -13.84 -10.77 13.42
CA VAL A 90 -12.52 -10.14 13.37
C VAL A 90 -11.44 -11.22 13.52
N ARG A 91 -10.70 -11.48 12.44
CA ARG A 91 -9.59 -12.43 12.39
C ARG A 91 -8.23 -11.77 12.53
N GLU A 92 -8.11 -10.55 12.02
CA GLU A 92 -6.91 -9.73 12.11
C GLU A 92 -7.25 -8.36 12.67
N LEU A 93 -6.54 -7.97 13.73
CA LEU A 93 -6.69 -6.66 14.35
C LEU A 93 -5.34 -5.97 14.46
N ILE A 94 -5.21 -4.82 13.79
CA ILE A 94 -4.01 -3.98 13.79
C ILE A 94 -4.34 -2.64 14.45
N ILE A 95 -3.66 -2.34 15.54
CA ILE A 95 -3.85 -1.10 16.31
C ILE A 95 -2.64 -0.18 16.11
N ARG A 96 -2.91 1.02 15.58
CA ARG A 96 -1.94 2.07 15.30
C ARG A 96 -2.45 3.41 15.84
N PRO A 97 -2.33 3.71 17.13
CA PRO A 97 -2.90 4.91 17.72
C PRO A 97 -2.27 6.22 17.18
N GLN A 98 -1.13 6.17 16.49
CA GLN A 98 -0.27 7.34 16.18
C GLN A 98 0.18 7.46 14.71
N VAL A 99 -0.61 7.05 13.71
CA VAL A 99 -0.11 6.95 12.31
C VAL A 99 0.26 8.29 11.67
N LYS A 100 -0.29 9.42 12.12
CA LYS A 100 -0.28 10.67 11.34
C LYS A 100 0.03 11.89 12.22
N GLN A 101 1.22 12.45 12.01
CA GLN A 101 1.59 13.88 12.21
C GLN A 101 2.12 14.35 13.56
N LYS A 102 2.15 13.55 14.62
CA LYS A 102 2.73 14.01 15.89
C LYS A 102 4.17 13.52 16.01
N THR A 103 5.10 14.46 16.14
CA THR A 103 6.53 14.20 16.41
C THR A 103 6.76 13.65 17.82
N TYR A 104 5.73 13.63 18.67
CA TYR A 104 5.85 13.28 20.07
C TYR A 104 4.84 12.19 20.43
N PHE A 105 5.36 11.14 21.06
CA PHE A 105 4.57 10.10 21.70
C PHE A 105 3.66 10.71 22.78
N ASN A 106 2.37 10.39 22.74
CA ASN A 106 1.44 10.77 23.79
C ASN A 106 1.02 9.52 24.58
N ALA A 107 1.45 9.44 25.84
CA ALA A 107 1.16 8.30 26.70
C ALA A 107 -0.34 8.12 26.97
N SER A 108 -1.12 9.22 27.02
CA SER A 108 -2.57 9.14 27.25
C SER A 108 -3.30 8.48 26.08
N ASP A 109 -2.85 8.75 24.86
CA ASP A 109 -3.37 8.15 23.63
C ASP A 109 -3.15 6.62 23.63
N SER A 110 -1.95 6.17 24.00
CA SER A 110 -1.64 4.74 24.19
C SER A 110 -2.46 4.11 25.32
N ALA A 111 -2.64 4.81 26.44
CA ALA A 111 -3.44 4.34 27.58
C ALA A 111 -4.91 4.13 27.21
N ILE A 112 -5.52 5.05 26.47
CA ILE A 112 -6.91 4.92 26.02
C ILE A 112 -7.07 3.72 25.08
N ALA A 113 -6.18 3.61 24.08
CA ALA A 113 -6.24 2.52 23.11
C ALA A 113 -6.01 1.14 23.76
N SER A 114 -5.00 1.01 24.62
CA SER A 114 -4.70 -0.24 25.34
C SER A 114 -5.80 -0.60 26.34
N ALA A 115 -6.39 0.36 27.06
CA ALA A 115 -7.53 0.10 27.94
C ALA A 115 -8.77 -0.38 27.17
N ALA A 116 -9.06 0.23 26.01
CA ALA A 116 -10.15 -0.21 25.14
C ALA A 116 -9.90 -1.64 24.64
N MET A 117 -8.66 -1.96 24.27
CA MET A 117 -8.28 -3.29 23.79
C MET A 117 -8.35 -4.35 24.91
N ARG A 118 -7.88 -4.03 26.10
CA ARG A 118 -8.00 -4.88 27.28
C ARG A 118 -9.46 -5.20 27.58
N LYS A 119 -10.34 -4.18 27.51
CA LYS A 119 -11.77 -4.34 27.79
C LYS A 119 -12.46 -5.29 26.80
N ILE A 120 -12.19 -5.15 25.51
CA ILE A 120 -12.81 -5.99 24.46
C ILE A 120 -12.27 -7.43 24.51
N ALA A 121 -10.96 -7.60 24.71
CA ALA A 121 -10.36 -8.93 24.85
C ALA A 121 -10.86 -9.65 26.12
N GLY A 122 -10.90 -8.94 27.26
CA GLY A 122 -11.44 -9.49 28.51
C GLY A 122 -12.92 -9.88 28.45
N ALA A 123 -13.68 -9.34 27.50
CA ALA A 123 -15.06 -9.71 27.25
C ALA A 123 -15.22 -10.99 26.41
N MET A 124 -14.11 -11.60 25.96
CA MET A 124 -14.07 -12.84 25.17
C MET A 124 -14.90 -12.78 23.88
N CYS A 125 -14.99 -11.59 23.27
CA CYS A 125 -15.80 -11.36 22.07
C CYS A 125 -15.03 -11.50 20.75
N LEU A 126 -13.72 -11.71 20.83
CA LEU A 126 -12.78 -11.85 19.71
C LEU A 126 -12.32 -13.31 19.58
N ASP A 127 -13.27 -14.23 19.63
CA ASP A 127 -13.03 -15.68 19.61
C ASP A 127 -12.35 -16.17 18.33
N ALA A 128 -12.64 -15.52 17.20
CA ALA A 128 -12.03 -15.81 15.90
C ALA A 128 -10.72 -15.05 15.62
N LEU A 129 -10.20 -14.26 16.56
CA LEU A 129 -8.98 -13.47 16.34
C LEU A 129 -7.76 -14.38 16.23
N VAL A 130 -7.13 -14.39 15.05
CA VAL A 130 -5.95 -15.20 14.73
C VAL A 130 -4.66 -14.38 14.75
N ARG A 131 -4.72 -13.13 14.28
CA ARG A 131 -3.58 -12.21 14.19
C ARG A 131 -3.88 -10.91 14.94
N PHE A 132 -3.04 -10.58 15.91
CA PHE A 132 -3.08 -9.29 16.60
C PHE A 132 -1.76 -8.56 16.37
N GLN A 133 -1.82 -7.26 16.06
CA GLN A 133 -0.63 -6.44 15.91
C GLN A 133 -0.80 -5.09 16.60
N TRP A 134 0.11 -4.79 17.53
CA TRP A 134 0.31 -3.47 18.09
C TRP A 134 1.44 -2.75 17.33
N ASP A 135 1.07 -1.75 16.54
CA ASP A 135 1.97 -0.99 15.67
C ASP A 135 1.90 0.50 16.03
N ALA A 136 2.52 0.84 17.16
CA ALA A 136 2.66 2.20 17.69
C ALA A 136 4.13 2.53 17.92
N ASP A 137 4.44 3.79 18.26
CA ASP A 137 5.83 4.17 18.56
C ASP A 137 6.37 3.54 19.84
N GLU A 138 5.49 3.18 20.78
CA GLU A 138 5.81 2.52 22.05
C GLU A 138 4.92 1.28 22.27
N LEU A 139 5.28 0.49 23.28
CA LEU A 139 4.46 -0.61 23.79
C LEU A 139 3.07 -0.14 24.29
N PRO A 140 2.10 -1.07 24.40
CA PRO A 140 0.84 -0.77 25.07
C PRO A 140 1.10 -0.27 26.49
N PHE A 141 0.44 0.80 26.88
CA PHE A 141 0.61 1.40 28.21
C PHE A 141 0.24 0.42 29.35
N TYR A 142 -0.80 -0.39 29.14
CA TYR A 142 -1.29 -1.38 30.10
C TYR A 142 -0.85 -2.79 29.69
N ASP A 143 0.07 -3.39 30.45
CA ASP A 143 0.62 -4.73 30.17
C ASP A 143 -0.41 -5.86 30.28
N ASP A 144 -1.40 -5.72 31.17
CA ASP A 144 -2.50 -6.66 31.34
C ASP A 144 -3.42 -6.76 30.11
N MET A 145 -3.23 -5.88 29.11
CA MET A 145 -3.79 -6.08 27.77
C MET A 145 -3.31 -7.39 27.15
N TRP A 146 -2.03 -7.74 27.28
CA TRP A 146 -1.47 -9.00 26.76
C TRP A 146 -2.09 -10.21 27.45
N PHE A 147 -2.28 -10.13 28.76
CA PHE A 147 -2.99 -11.15 29.53
C PHE A 147 -4.43 -11.31 29.06
N ALA A 148 -5.16 -10.20 28.87
CA ALA A 148 -6.53 -10.23 28.36
C ALA A 148 -6.64 -10.83 26.96
N LEU A 149 -5.68 -10.53 26.07
CA LEU A 149 -5.59 -11.14 24.73
C LEU A 149 -5.42 -12.66 24.82
N ARG A 150 -4.49 -13.12 25.66
CA ARG A 150 -4.22 -14.55 25.83
C ARG A 150 -5.43 -15.33 26.36
N LEU A 151 -6.16 -14.76 27.32
CA LEU A 151 -7.36 -15.40 27.88
C LEU A 151 -8.59 -15.26 26.97
N GLY A 152 -8.73 -14.12 26.30
CA GLY A 152 -9.93 -13.76 25.54
C GLY A 152 -9.94 -14.20 24.09
N CYS A 153 -8.78 -14.53 23.52
CA CYS A 153 -8.61 -14.85 22.10
C CYS A 153 -7.95 -16.24 21.94
N PRO A 154 -8.69 -17.34 22.10
CA PRO A 154 -8.13 -18.70 22.12
C PRO A 154 -7.52 -19.15 20.78
N GLN A 155 -7.93 -18.53 19.67
CA GLN A 155 -7.42 -18.80 18.32
C GLN A 155 -6.21 -17.92 17.95
N LEU A 156 -5.74 -17.05 18.85
CA LEU A 156 -4.63 -16.16 18.59
C LEU A 156 -3.34 -16.98 18.42
N ARG A 157 -2.76 -16.91 17.23
CA ARG A 157 -1.55 -17.66 16.85
C ARG A 157 -0.49 -16.79 16.22
N TYR A 158 -0.80 -15.53 15.93
CA TYR A 158 0.15 -14.55 15.43
C TYR A 158 0.12 -13.30 16.30
N LEU A 159 1.29 -12.90 16.79
CA LEU A 159 1.45 -11.72 17.63
C LEU A 159 2.45 -10.74 17.03
N GLY A 160 2.04 -9.49 16.88
CA GLY A 160 2.88 -8.39 16.44
C GLY A 160 2.96 -7.31 17.51
N THR A 161 4.15 -6.80 17.79
CA THR A 161 4.34 -5.66 18.68
C THR A 161 5.46 -4.74 18.18
N SER A 162 5.51 -3.54 18.72
CA SER A 162 6.56 -2.55 18.44
C SER A 162 7.30 -2.18 19.72
N LEU A 163 8.62 -1.98 19.62
CA LEU A 163 9.45 -1.48 20.71
C LEU A 163 9.91 -0.07 20.38
N GLY A 164 9.65 0.86 21.30
CA GLY A 164 10.12 2.23 21.27
C GLY A 164 11.21 2.48 22.32
N ALA A 165 11.21 3.67 22.90
CA ALA A 165 12.14 4.04 23.95
C ALA A 165 11.97 3.19 25.22
N ILE A 166 10.74 2.72 25.49
CA ILE A 166 10.40 1.96 26.69
C ILE A 166 10.42 0.46 26.39
N LEU A 167 11.23 -0.28 27.14
CA LEU A 167 11.26 -1.74 27.11
C LEU A 167 10.14 -2.37 27.96
N PRO A 168 9.68 -3.59 27.61
CA PRO A 168 8.69 -4.29 28.41
C PRO A 168 9.30 -4.67 29.76
N THR A 169 8.47 -4.67 30.80
CA THR A 169 8.92 -5.09 32.13
C THR A 169 9.28 -6.58 32.13
N MET A 170 10.17 -7.00 33.04
CA MET A 170 10.56 -8.41 33.18
C MET A 170 9.38 -9.35 33.37
N ASN A 171 8.30 -8.87 34.00
CA ASN A 171 7.11 -9.68 34.28
C ASN A 171 5.98 -9.39 33.28
N SER A 172 6.33 -8.88 32.10
CA SER A 172 5.36 -8.62 31.04
C SER A 172 4.67 -9.90 30.60
N HIS A 173 3.34 -9.84 30.54
CA HIS A 173 2.51 -10.92 30.01
C HIS A 173 2.70 -11.15 28.51
N LEU A 174 3.45 -10.29 27.81
CA LEU A 174 3.89 -10.52 26.45
C LEU A 174 4.70 -11.81 26.32
N PHE A 175 5.48 -12.18 27.35
CA PHE A 175 6.34 -13.36 27.33
C PHE A 175 5.60 -14.66 27.68
N ASP A 176 4.33 -14.59 28.09
CA ASP A 176 3.54 -15.74 28.52
C ASP A 176 2.80 -16.43 27.34
N PHE A 177 2.97 -15.95 26.11
CA PHE A 177 2.39 -16.56 24.93
C PHE A 177 3.15 -17.84 24.55
N GLN A 178 2.39 -18.85 24.10
CA GLN A 178 2.90 -20.18 23.76
C GLN A 178 2.29 -20.62 22.43
N ASP A 179 2.94 -21.56 21.75
CA ASP A 179 2.47 -22.15 20.50
C ASP A 179 2.11 -21.12 19.41
N LEU A 180 2.86 -20.01 19.35
CA LEU A 180 2.70 -19.03 18.28
C LEU A 180 3.16 -19.63 16.95
N THR A 181 2.34 -19.44 15.92
CA THR A 181 2.66 -19.73 14.51
C THR A 181 3.38 -18.56 13.84
N GLY A 182 3.24 -17.34 14.38
CA GLY A 182 4.07 -16.24 13.91
C GLY A 182 4.25 -15.12 14.91
N PHE A 183 5.38 -14.46 14.80
CA PHE A 183 5.76 -13.38 15.68
C PHE A 183 6.40 -12.24 14.88
N SER A 184 6.01 -11.00 15.20
CA SER A 184 6.54 -9.80 14.57
C SER A 184 6.94 -8.75 15.59
N LEU A 185 8.21 -8.38 15.58
CA LEU A 185 8.79 -7.30 16.36
C LEU A 185 9.17 -6.15 15.44
N THR A 186 8.65 -4.96 15.70
CA THR A 186 9.06 -3.74 14.99
C THR A 186 9.81 -2.80 15.92
N LEU A 187 11.11 -2.62 15.68
CA LEU A 187 11.97 -1.69 16.39
C LEU A 187 11.75 -0.27 15.82
N LYS A 188 11.23 0.63 16.65
CA LYS A 188 10.88 2.01 16.28
C LYS A 188 12.06 2.95 16.53
N HIS A 189 11.96 4.18 16.05
CA HIS A 189 13.03 5.16 16.21
C HIS A 189 13.42 5.38 17.68
N GLY A 190 12.43 5.49 18.58
CA GLY A 190 12.69 5.73 20.01
C GLY A 190 13.54 4.63 20.67
N PHE A 191 13.46 3.40 20.17
CA PHE A 191 14.30 2.29 20.64
C PHE A 191 15.77 2.52 20.30
N TYR A 192 16.07 2.98 19.09
CA TYR A 192 17.43 3.28 18.65
C TYR A 192 17.98 4.57 19.25
N GLU A 193 17.16 5.49 19.75
CA GLU A 193 17.65 6.63 20.54
C GLU A 193 17.87 6.24 22.00
N SER A 194 16.96 5.40 22.50
CA SER A 194 16.85 4.85 23.85
C SER A 194 18.05 4.00 24.27
N GLN A 195 18.34 3.01 23.42
CA GLN A 195 18.88 1.72 23.85
C GLN A 195 20.08 1.27 23.00
N ILE A 196 20.82 2.22 22.41
CA ILE A 196 22.00 1.90 21.57
C ILE A 196 23.00 1.02 22.34
N ASP A 197 23.21 1.32 23.62
CA ASP A 197 24.22 0.66 24.44
C ASP A 197 23.76 -0.70 25.00
N MET A 198 22.45 -0.92 25.15
CA MET A 198 21.94 -2.13 25.83
C MET A 198 21.99 -3.40 24.98
N PHE A 199 22.13 -3.32 23.65
CA PHE A 199 22.27 -4.51 22.82
C PHE A 199 23.65 -5.13 22.80
N LEU A 200 24.63 -4.45 23.39
CA LEU A 200 25.95 -5.04 23.58
C LEU A 200 26.00 -5.90 24.84
N ASP A 201 24.99 -5.80 25.73
CA ASP A 201 24.96 -6.51 27.00
C ASP A 201 24.01 -7.71 26.91
N GLU A 202 24.57 -8.91 26.69
CA GLU A 202 23.82 -10.17 26.58
C GLU A 202 23.03 -10.51 27.86
N ASP A 203 23.33 -9.82 28.97
CA ASP A 203 22.79 -10.09 30.30
C ASP A 203 21.43 -9.43 30.59
N GLU A 204 20.89 -8.63 29.67
CA GLU A 204 19.62 -7.95 29.91
C GLU A 204 18.44 -8.96 30.03
N PRO A 205 17.83 -9.10 31.22
CA PRO A 205 16.94 -10.24 31.47
C PRO A 205 15.62 -10.18 30.67
N VAL A 206 15.25 -9.00 30.13
CA VAL A 206 14.06 -8.83 29.28
C VAL A 206 14.21 -9.66 28.01
N PHE A 207 15.36 -9.52 27.33
CA PHE A 207 15.61 -10.22 26.07
C PHE A 207 15.76 -11.71 26.29
N LYS A 208 16.34 -12.13 27.42
CA LYS A 208 16.37 -13.55 27.79
C LYS A 208 14.99 -14.16 27.87
N LYS A 209 14.02 -13.50 28.52
CA LYS A 209 12.62 -13.97 28.57
C LYS A 209 11.94 -13.94 27.21
N PHE A 210 12.20 -12.91 26.43
CA PHE A 210 11.71 -12.81 25.06
C PHE A 210 12.17 -13.98 24.18
N TRP A 211 13.46 -14.30 24.21
CA TRP A 211 14.02 -15.42 23.45
C TRP A 211 13.59 -16.77 24.03
N ASP A 212 13.47 -16.90 25.35
CA ASP A 212 12.91 -18.10 25.98
C ASP A 212 11.48 -18.40 25.48
N MET A 213 10.63 -17.37 25.40
CA MET A 213 9.30 -17.47 24.80
C MET A 213 9.36 -17.95 23.34
N LEU A 214 10.18 -17.32 22.49
CA LEU A 214 10.23 -17.68 21.07
C LEU A 214 10.85 -19.07 20.83
N ILE A 215 11.93 -19.40 21.53
CA ILE A 215 12.72 -20.62 21.28
C ILE A 215 12.09 -21.82 21.99
N ARG A 216 11.68 -21.68 23.25
CA ARG A 216 11.19 -22.81 24.06
C ARG A 216 9.69 -22.98 24.04
N HIS A 217 8.94 -21.89 23.95
CA HIS A 217 7.47 -21.94 24.03
C HIS A 217 6.77 -21.88 22.66
N CYS A 218 7.47 -21.48 21.59
CA CYS A 218 6.90 -21.34 20.25
C CYS A 218 7.61 -22.25 19.21
N TYR A 219 7.65 -23.56 19.44
CA TYR A 219 8.36 -24.50 18.56
C TYR A 219 7.75 -24.60 17.14
N ASN A 220 6.44 -24.33 17.01
CA ASN A 220 5.71 -24.39 15.73
C ASN A 220 5.73 -23.06 14.95
N LEU A 221 6.72 -22.20 15.17
CA LEU A 221 6.80 -20.89 14.52
C LEU A 221 7.01 -21.05 12.99
N GLU A 222 6.13 -20.43 12.22
CA GLU A 222 6.14 -20.41 10.75
C GLU A 222 6.61 -19.05 10.19
N GLU A 223 6.27 -17.96 10.87
CA GLU A 223 6.66 -16.60 10.48
C GLU A 223 7.42 -15.89 11.61
N LEU A 224 8.67 -15.49 11.38
CA LEU A 224 9.42 -14.64 12.29
C LEU A 224 9.83 -13.34 11.59
N THR A 225 9.39 -12.21 12.13
CA THR A 225 9.75 -10.87 11.65
C THR A 225 10.36 -10.07 12.79
N ILE A 226 11.61 -9.62 12.61
CA ILE A 226 12.25 -8.63 13.48
C ILE A 226 12.68 -7.51 12.54
N ASN A 227 11.87 -6.46 12.45
CA ASN A 227 12.09 -5.36 11.53
C ASN A 227 12.43 -4.08 12.29
N GLY A 228 13.19 -3.19 11.67
CA GLY A 228 13.61 -1.93 12.26
C GLY A 228 14.45 -1.16 11.25
N HIS A 229 14.51 0.16 11.40
CA HIS A 229 15.31 1.02 10.55
C HIS A 229 16.27 1.86 11.39
N SER A 230 17.57 1.61 11.22
CA SER A 230 18.62 2.33 11.94
C SER A 230 19.92 2.33 11.16
N SER A 231 20.72 3.37 11.35
CA SER A 231 22.09 3.42 10.84
C SER A 231 23.04 2.46 11.58
N VAL A 232 22.68 2.09 12.83
CA VAL A 232 23.41 1.15 13.67
C VAL A 232 22.54 -0.08 13.90
N PRO A 233 22.96 -1.27 13.47
CA PRO A 233 22.14 -2.47 13.61
C PRO A 233 22.11 -2.96 15.06
N THR A 234 21.01 -3.60 15.43
CA THR A 234 20.80 -4.23 16.74
C THR A 234 21.34 -5.65 16.76
N ASP A 235 22.12 -6.04 17.76
CA ASP A 235 22.57 -7.44 17.90
C ASP A 235 21.41 -8.36 18.32
N ILE A 236 21.28 -9.49 17.63
CA ILE A 236 20.28 -10.52 17.87
C ILE A 236 20.89 -11.92 17.77
N HIS A 237 22.14 -12.11 18.19
CA HIS A 237 22.85 -13.40 18.10
C HIS A 237 22.05 -14.59 18.69
N LEU A 238 21.25 -14.41 19.76
CA LEU A 238 20.39 -15.45 20.35
C LEU A 238 19.36 -16.04 19.36
N LEU A 239 19.09 -15.36 18.24
CA LEU A 239 18.29 -15.91 17.15
C LEU A 239 18.83 -17.26 16.66
N VAL A 240 20.16 -17.44 16.63
CA VAL A 240 20.81 -18.64 16.09
C VAL A 240 20.59 -19.88 16.93
N ASP A 241 20.09 -19.74 18.15
CA ASP A 241 19.72 -20.86 19.03
C ASP A 241 18.31 -21.39 18.72
N GLY A 242 17.50 -20.60 18.02
CA GLY A 242 16.17 -21.00 17.58
C GLY A 242 16.20 -22.17 16.60
N ARG A 243 15.32 -23.15 16.83
CA ARG A 243 15.10 -24.30 15.93
C ARG A 243 13.61 -24.46 15.69
N TRP A 244 13.15 -23.88 14.59
CA TRP A 244 11.73 -23.86 14.23
C TRP A 244 11.52 -24.67 12.94
N PRO A 245 11.23 -25.97 13.02
CA PRO A 245 11.20 -26.86 11.84
C PRO A 245 10.15 -26.46 10.79
N ARG A 246 9.15 -25.65 11.19
CA ARG A 246 8.10 -25.13 10.31
C ARG A 246 8.32 -23.69 9.86
N LEU A 247 9.50 -23.11 10.11
CA LEU A 247 9.78 -21.72 9.72
C LEU A 247 9.79 -21.59 8.20
N ARG A 248 8.83 -20.83 7.67
CA ARG A 248 8.65 -20.55 6.24
C ARG A 248 9.07 -19.15 5.87
N LYS A 249 8.93 -18.20 6.79
CA LYS A 249 9.21 -16.78 6.54
C LYS A 249 10.11 -16.22 7.63
N LEU A 250 11.27 -15.72 7.22
CA LEU A 250 12.20 -15.01 8.07
C LEU A 250 12.45 -13.60 7.53
N VAL A 251 12.17 -12.59 8.35
CA VAL A 251 12.38 -11.19 8.01
C VAL A 251 13.24 -10.52 9.09
N LEU A 252 14.47 -10.17 8.73
CA LEU A 252 15.45 -9.50 9.57
C LEU A 252 15.71 -8.11 8.99
N GLY A 253 15.35 -7.08 9.74
CA GLY A 253 15.56 -5.65 9.46
C GLY A 253 17.00 -5.23 9.70
N ASP A 254 17.22 -4.00 10.15
CA ASP A 254 18.54 -3.48 10.53
C ASP A 254 19.01 -4.09 11.87
N VAL A 255 19.32 -5.38 11.82
CA VAL A 255 19.78 -6.22 12.91
C VAL A 255 21.02 -7.00 12.47
N CYS A 256 21.93 -7.27 13.40
CA CYS A 256 23.14 -8.05 13.19
C CYS A 256 23.02 -9.36 13.97
N VAL A 257 23.37 -10.49 13.36
CA VAL A 257 23.39 -11.80 14.05
C VAL A 257 24.83 -12.21 14.38
N ASP A 258 25.79 -11.79 13.55
CA ASP A 258 27.22 -12.11 13.67
C ASP A 258 28.04 -10.81 13.85
N TRP A 259 27.74 -10.01 14.88
CA TRP A 259 28.42 -8.73 15.11
C TRP A 259 29.91 -8.90 15.40
N PHE A 260 30.25 -9.88 16.23
CA PHE A 260 31.63 -10.15 16.60
C PHE A 260 32.32 -11.01 15.55
N GLN A 261 33.41 -10.48 14.97
CA GLN A 261 34.36 -11.23 14.18
C GLN A 261 35.15 -12.18 15.08
N ARG A 262 34.50 -13.19 15.64
CA ARG A 262 35.22 -14.30 16.26
C ARG A 262 36.02 -14.97 15.15
N SER A 263 37.32 -15.15 15.41
CA SER A 263 38.21 -15.95 14.58
C SER A 263 37.64 -17.36 14.55
N LEU A 264 37.01 -17.71 13.43
CA LEU A 264 36.50 -19.06 13.24
C LEU A 264 37.68 -19.98 13.07
N ASN A 265 37.62 -21.14 13.72
CA ASN A 265 38.54 -22.21 13.40
C ASN A 265 38.38 -22.58 11.92
N PRO A 266 39.46 -22.97 11.21
CA PRO A 266 39.34 -23.40 9.81
C PRO A 266 38.33 -24.55 9.71
N GLY A 267 37.22 -24.31 9.00
CA GLY A 267 36.12 -25.27 8.80
C GLY A 267 34.86 -25.02 9.65
N GLU A 268 34.91 -24.13 10.64
CA GLU A 268 33.74 -23.77 11.42
C GLU A 268 32.85 -22.78 10.65
N LYS A 269 31.56 -23.13 10.48
CA LYS A 269 30.59 -22.25 9.83
C LYS A 269 30.18 -21.13 10.77
N ARG A 270 29.83 -19.97 10.21
CA ARG A 270 29.21 -18.89 10.99
C ARG A 270 27.89 -19.39 11.61
N PRO A 271 27.56 -19.00 12.85
CA PRO A 271 26.32 -19.41 13.52
C PRO A 271 25.07 -19.13 12.69
N PHE A 272 24.98 -17.96 12.04
CA PHE A 272 23.83 -17.64 11.19
C PHE A 272 23.73 -18.53 9.94
N ILE A 273 24.86 -18.97 9.37
CA ILE A 273 24.87 -19.92 8.25
C ILE A 273 24.35 -21.28 8.70
N ALA A 274 24.85 -21.80 9.83
CA ALA A 274 24.35 -23.04 10.41
C ALA A 274 22.85 -22.95 10.77
N PHE A 275 22.40 -21.78 11.24
CA PHE A 275 20.98 -21.51 11.46
C PHE A 275 20.18 -21.61 10.16
N LEU A 276 20.59 -20.97 9.06
CA LEU A 276 19.88 -21.07 7.78
C LEU A 276 19.81 -22.52 7.25
N GLU A 277 20.88 -23.29 7.41
CA GLU A 277 20.93 -24.71 7.02
C GLU A 277 19.97 -25.59 7.85
N ALA A 278 19.74 -25.24 9.11
CA ALA A 278 18.80 -25.94 9.99
C ALA A 278 17.32 -25.69 9.65
N HIS A 279 17.01 -24.77 8.72
CA HIS A 279 15.65 -24.38 8.36
C HIS A 279 15.33 -24.61 6.86
N PRO A 280 15.21 -25.89 6.44
CA PRO A 280 15.00 -26.24 5.02
C PRO A 280 13.63 -25.82 4.46
N CYS A 281 12.64 -25.56 5.33
CA CYS A 281 11.28 -25.18 4.95
C CYS A 281 11.11 -23.68 4.63
N LEU A 282 12.20 -22.91 4.60
CA LEU A 282 12.15 -21.47 4.31
C LEU A 282 11.73 -21.22 2.86
N ASP A 283 10.61 -20.53 2.69
CA ASP A 283 10.06 -20.09 1.40
C ASP A 283 10.39 -18.60 1.13
N SER A 284 10.50 -17.81 2.20
CA SER A 284 10.71 -16.36 2.13
C SER A 284 11.84 -15.92 3.08
N LEU A 285 12.92 -15.41 2.50
CA LEU A 285 14.08 -14.88 3.22
C LEU A 285 14.23 -13.39 2.97
N SER A 286 14.17 -12.59 4.03
CA SER A 286 14.40 -11.15 3.97
C SER A 286 15.45 -10.75 5.00
N ILE A 287 16.58 -10.23 4.55
CA ILE A 287 17.73 -9.84 5.37
C ILE A 287 18.16 -8.42 5.03
N SER A 288 18.70 -7.67 6.00
CA SER A 288 19.33 -6.37 5.71
C SER A 288 20.80 -6.54 5.36
N ARG A 289 21.42 -5.45 4.90
CA ARG A 289 22.87 -5.37 4.68
C ARG A 289 23.71 -5.63 5.94
N HIS A 290 23.11 -5.48 7.12
CA HIS A 290 23.79 -5.57 8.41
C HIS A 290 23.69 -6.97 9.05
N THR A 291 22.75 -7.80 8.59
CA THR A 291 22.51 -9.13 9.16
C THR A 291 23.71 -10.06 8.98
N ILE A 292 24.22 -10.16 7.75
CA ILE A 292 25.37 -10.98 7.40
C ILE A 292 26.11 -10.38 6.21
N GLN A 293 27.45 -10.42 6.27
CA GLN A 293 28.30 -10.00 5.15
C GLN A 293 28.13 -10.96 3.97
N PRO A 294 28.04 -10.46 2.71
CA PRO A 294 27.83 -11.29 1.53
C PRO A 294 28.83 -12.44 1.40
N ILE A 295 30.11 -12.24 1.75
CA ILE A 295 31.15 -13.25 1.62
C ILE A 295 30.86 -14.52 2.44
N HIS A 296 30.16 -14.40 3.56
CA HIS A 296 29.85 -15.53 4.42
C HIS A 296 28.71 -16.40 3.86
N LEU A 297 27.81 -15.81 3.05
CA LEU A 297 26.74 -16.56 2.38
C LEU A 297 27.26 -17.58 1.38
N ASN A 298 28.46 -17.38 0.82
CA ASN A 298 29.11 -18.35 -0.05
C ASN A 298 29.47 -19.67 0.65
N SER A 299 29.51 -19.69 2.00
CA SER A 299 29.77 -20.91 2.78
C SER A 299 28.53 -21.76 3.05
N LEU A 300 27.34 -21.26 2.66
CA LEU A 300 26.08 -21.97 2.78
C LEU A 300 26.10 -23.21 1.87
N ASP A 301 25.64 -24.34 2.41
CA ASP A 301 25.50 -25.56 1.61
C ASP A 301 24.55 -25.36 0.42
N ALA A 302 24.86 -25.97 -0.73
CA ALA A 302 24.09 -25.80 -1.96
C ALA A 302 22.68 -26.42 -1.89
N THR A 303 22.43 -27.34 -0.94
CA THR A 303 21.11 -27.95 -0.70
C THR A 303 20.28 -27.17 0.32
N ALA A 304 20.87 -26.17 0.99
CA ALA A 304 20.12 -25.31 1.88
C ALA A 304 19.22 -24.36 1.08
N LEU A 305 18.10 -23.95 1.68
CA LEU A 305 17.21 -22.90 1.15
C LEU A 305 16.62 -23.18 -0.26
N VAL A 306 16.56 -24.44 -0.71
CA VAL A 306 16.00 -24.80 -2.03
C VAL A 306 14.53 -24.40 -2.18
N GLY A 307 13.80 -24.28 -1.07
CA GLY A 307 12.40 -23.79 -1.04
C GLY A 307 12.25 -22.28 -1.23
N VAL A 308 13.32 -21.48 -1.13
CA VAL A 308 13.21 -20.03 -1.14
C VAL A 308 12.82 -19.53 -2.53
N THR A 309 11.59 -19.01 -2.62
CA THR A 309 11.06 -18.34 -3.82
C THR A 309 11.13 -16.83 -3.69
N ASN A 310 11.13 -16.32 -2.45
CA ASN A 310 11.03 -14.88 -2.18
C ASN A 310 12.29 -14.42 -1.45
N PHE A 311 13.10 -13.62 -2.13
CA PHE A 311 14.31 -13.05 -1.56
C PHE A 311 14.19 -11.54 -1.41
N SER A 312 14.61 -11.02 -0.26
CA SER A 312 14.73 -9.59 -0.04
C SER A 312 16.01 -9.24 0.71
N GLY A 313 16.82 -8.35 0.15
CA GLY A 313 18.10 -7.98 0.73
C GLY A 313 18.92 -7.12 -0.21
N THR A 314 20.25 -7.19 -0.13
CA THR A 314 21.13 -6.50 -1.07
C THR A 314 21.40 -7.36 -2.31
N HIS A 315 21.74 -6.71 -3.42
CA HIS A 315 22.13 -7.43 -4.63
C HIS A 315 23.42 -8.24 -4.42
N GLN A 316 24.34 -7.80 -3.55
CA GLN A 316 25.57 -8.52 -3.22
C GLN A 316 25.27 -9.82 -2.45
N GLN A 317 24.32 -9.78 -1.51
CA GLN A 317 23.89 -10.98 -0.78
C GLN A 317 23.25 -12.01 -1.72
N LEU A 318 22.41 -11.55 -2.65
CA LEU A 318 21.81 -12.44 -3.65
C LEU A 318 22.85 -13.02 -4.63
N HIS A 319 23.86 -12.23 -5.00
CA HIS A 319 24.96 -12.70 -5.83
C HIS A 319 25.81 -13.77 -5.13
N ALA A 320 25.91 -13.72 -3.80
CA ALA A 320 26.59 -14.74 -2.99
C ALA A 320 25.78 -16.05 -2.81
N LEU A 321 24.58 -16.14 -3.39
CA LEU A 321 23.68 -17.29 -3.28
C LEU A 321 23.30 -17.86 -4.66
N PRO A 322 24.28 -18.33 -5.47
CA PRO A 322 24.03 -18.77 -6.84
C PRO A 322 23.10 -19.98 -6.96
N HIS A 323 23.05 -20.84 -5.93
CA HIS A 323 22.17 -22.01 -5.92
C HIS A 323 20.67 -21.62 -5.88
N LEU A 324 20.33 -20.44 -5.34
CA LEU A 324 18.94 -19.96 -5.28
C LEU A 324 18.45 -19.32 -6.58
N HIS A 325 19.36 -19.02 -7.51
CA HIS A 325 19.02 -18.23 -8.70
C HIS A 325 17.91 -18.88 -9.56
N ARG A 326 17.81 -20.21 -9.54
CA ARG A 326 16.81 -20.96 -10.30
C ARG A 326 15.42 -20.96 -9.67
N THR A 327 15.32 -20.85 -8.34
CA THR A 327 14.07 -20.99 -7.58
C THR A 327 13.40 -19.66 -7.29
N ILE A 328 14.19 -18.58 -7.22
CA ILE A 328 13.69 -17.26 -6.87
C ILE A 328 12.73 -16.72 -7.94
N ALA A 329 11.50 -16.43 -7.50
CA ALA A 329 10.43 -15.84 -8.29
C ALA A 329 10.19 -14.36 -7.95
N ASP A 330 10.46 -13.97 -6.70
CA ASP A 330 10.22 -12.61 -6.21
C ASP A 330 11.48 -12.03 -5.55
N VAL A 331 11.96 -10.90 -6.06
CA VAL A 331 13.13 -10.19 -5.51
C VAL A 331 12.78 -8.79 -5.07
N THR A 332 13.16 -8.44 -3.84
CA THR A 332 13.08 -7.06 -3.33
C THR A 332 14.45 -6.57 -2.86
N PHE A 333 15.05 -5.65 -3.60
CA PHE A 333 16.25 -4.97 -3.14
C PHE A 333 15.89 -3.87 -2.14
N ARG A 334 16.35 -4.05 -0.89
CA ARG A 334 16.06 -3.13 0.21
C ARG A 334 16.84 -1.82 0.10
N ASP A 335 18.10 -1.93 -0.31
CA ASP A 335 18.96 -0.78 -0.50
C ASP A 335 18.81 -0.19 -1.91
N PRO A 336 18.84 1.13 -2.05
CA PRO A 336 18.86 1.76 -3.36
C PRO A 336 20.15 1.38 -4.09
N VAL A 337 20.01 0.93 -5.33
CA VAL A 337 21.15 0.64 -6.20
C VAL A 337 21.70 1.96 -6.74
N GLU A 338 22.91 2.30 -6.29
CA GLU A 338 23.64 3.48 -6.78
C GLU A 338 24.19 3.22 -8.17
N THR A 339 23.70 3.93 -9.19
CA THR A 339 24.05 3.71 -10.62
C THR A 339 25.46 4.08 -11.04
N ARG A 340 26.41 4.27 -10.12
CA ARG A 340 27.82 4.47 -10.50
C ARG A 340 28.33 3.27 -11.30
N ASP A 341 29.20 3.53 -12.27
CA ASP A 341 29.50 2.74 -13.49
C ASP A 341 29.45 1.20 -13.42
N VAL A 342 29.73 0.57 -12.28
CA VAL A 342 29.85 -0.89 -12.15
C VAL A 342 28.56 -1.56 -11.66
N SER A 343 27.69 -0.87 -10.94
CA SER A 343 26.56 -1.51 -10.25
C SER A 343 25.43 -1.95 -11.19
N ALA A 344 25.05 -1.11 -12.16
CA ALA A 344 23.92 -1.40 -13.04
C ALA A 344 24.19 -2.61 -13.96
N PRO A 345 25.39 -2.75 -14.58
CA PRO A 345 25.75 -3.98 -15.28
C PRO A 345 25.79 -5.20 -14.37
N THR A 346 26.28 -5.06 -13.13
CA THR A 346 26.34 -6.16 -12.15
C THR A 346 24.94 -6.65 -11.77
N VAL A 347 24.02 -5.72 -11.47
CA VAL A 347 22.62 -6.06 -11.17
C VAL A 347 21.94 -6.67 -12.39
N ALA A 348 22.17 -6.14 -13.59
CA ALA A 348 21.62 -6.73 -14.82
C ALA A 348 22.14 -8.17 -15.05
N SER A 349 23.43 -8.41 -14.83
CA SER A 349 24.00 -9.76 -14.91
C SER A 349 23.35 -10.69 -13.91
N LEU A 350 23.27 -10.27 -12.64
CA LEU A 350 22.62 -11.06 -11.59
C LEU A 350 21.17 -11.40 -11.93
N LEU A 351 20.39 -10.41 -12.39
CA LEU A 351 18.99 -10.61 -12.75
C LEU A 351 18.82 -11.54 -13.95
N ARG A 352 19.78 -11.57 -14.88
CA ARG A 352 19.79 -12.51 -16.01
C ARG A 352 19.93 -13.95 -15.55
N ASP A 353 20.64 -14.17 -14.45
CA ASP A 353 20.82 -15.49 -13.86
C ASP A 353 19.57 -15.98 -13.11
N LEU A 354 18.51 -15.16 -13.00
CA LEU A 354 17.23 -15.48 -12.36
C LEU A 354 16.12 -15.80 -13.39
N PRO A 355 16.12 -16.99 -14.02
CA PRO A 355 15.18 -17.32 -15.09
C PRO A 355 13.70 -17.35 -14.65
N SER A 356 13.46 -17.59 -13.36
CA SER A 356 12.12 -17.74 -12.77
C SER A 356 11.54 -16.43 -12.25
N LEU A 357 12.26 -15.31 -12.38
CA LEU A 357 11.86 -14.04 -11.78
C LEU A 357 10.57 -13.48 -12.40
N THR A 358 9.54 -13.34 -11.58
CA THR A 358 8.23 -12.79 -11.95
C THR A 358 7.90 -11.46 -11.25
N SER A 359 8.44 -11.21 -10.06
CA SER A 359 8.29 -9.93 -9.35
C SER A 359 9.64 -9.33 -8.99
N LEU A 360 9.82 -8.05 -9.31
CA LEU A 360 11.02 -7.29 -8.98
C LEU A 360 10.62 -5.97 -8.33
N LYS A 361 11.13 -5.73 -7.12
CA LYS A 361 11.09 -4.45 -6.44
C LYS A 361 12.50 -3.90 -6.29
N ILE A 362 12.76 -2.75 -6.90
CA ILE A 362 14.09 -2.15 -6.95
C ILE A 362 13.99 -0.64 -6.83
N SER A 363 14.90 -0.07 -6.03
CA SER A 363 15.08 1.36 -5.88
C SER A 363 16.41 1.76 -6.51
N PHE A 364 16.45 2.89 -7.21
CA PHE A 364 17.68 3.43 -7.81
C PHE A 364 17.96 4.84 -7.34
N THR A 365 19.26 5.10 -7.16
CA THR A 365 19.82 6.45 -7.07
C THR A 365 20.56 6.73 -8.38
N LEU A 366 19.92 7.51 -9.26
CA LEU A 366 20.47 7.88 -10.56
C LEU A 366 21.44 9.06 -10.40
N HIS A 367 22.60 9.00 -11.06
CA HIS A 367 23.56 10.10 -11.10
C HIS A 367 23.39 10.97 -12.36
N SER A 368 22.96 10.39 -13.48
CA SER A 368 22.72 11.08 -14.75
C SER A 368 21.38 10.67 -15.39
N MET A 369 20.76 11.58 -16.16
CA MET A 369 19.54 11.27 -16.91
C MET A 369 19.79 10.24 -18.03
N TYR A 370 21.00 10.24 -18.60
CA TYR A 370 21.36 9.37 -19.73
C TYR A 370 21.37 7.88 -19.37
N ASP A 371 21.62 7.55 -18.10
CA ASP A 371 21.73 6.16 -17.63
C ASP A 371 20.37 5.47 -17.51
N SER A 372 19.31 6.25 -17.29
CA SER A 372 17.96 5.75 -17.03
C SER A 372 17.44 4.84 -18.15
N GLY A 373 17.62 5.24 -19.41
CA GLY A 373 17.19 4.47 -20.58
C GLY A 373 17.98 3.16 -20.75
N ASN A 374 19.29 3.20 -20.53
CA ASN A 374 20.15 2.02 -20.64
C ASN A 374 19.86 1.01 -19.53
N LEU A 375 19.69 1.50 -18.31
CA LEU A 375 19.31 0.69 -17.15
C LEU A 375 18.00 -0.06 -17.41
N LEU A 376 16.96 0.64 -17.87
CA LEU A 376 15.68 0.00 -18.14
C LEU A 376 15.76 -1.03 -19.26
N ARG A 377 16.56 -0.77 -20.32
CA ARG A 377 16.84 -1.76 -21.37
C ARG A 377 17.57 -2.98 -20.82
N SER A 378 18.55 -2.79 -19.95
CA SER A 378 19.26 -3.89 -19.29
C SER A 378 18.31 -4.71 -18.43
N LEU A 379 17.40 -4.08 -17.68
CA LEU A 379 16.37 -4.81 -16.90
C LEU A 379 15.44 -5.62 -17.82
N ILE A 380 15.00 -5.04 -18.94
CA ILE A 380 14.16 -5.73 -19.92
C ILE A 380 14.85 -6.97 -20.47
N GLN A 381 16.13 -6.85 -20.82
CA GLN A 381 16.91 -7.97 -21.35
C GLN A 381 17.18 -9.05 -20.29
N SER A 382 17.31 -8.65 -19.03
CA SER A 382 17.66 -9.56 -17.93
C SER A 382 16.44 -10.30 -17.38
N CYS A 383 15.24 -9.69 -17.43
CA CYS A 383 14.03 -10.25 -16.82
C CYS A 383 12.89 -10.46 -17.83
N PRO A 384 13.01 -11.40 -18.79
CA PRO A 384 11.99 -11.60 -19.83
C PRO A 384 10.65 -12.16 -19.29
N MET A 385 10.68 -12.77 -18.11
CA MET A 385 9.52 -13.38 -17.45
C MET A 385 8.78 -12.44 -16.49
N LEU A 386 9.27 -11.21 -16.32
CA LEU A 386 8.77 -10.29 -15.32
C LEU A 386 7.30 -9.91 -15.55
N ARG A 387 6.49 -10.10 -14.51
CA ARG A 387 5.05 -9.78 -14.48
C ARG A 387 4.74 -8.59 -13.59
N HIS A 388 5.51 -8.39 -12.53
CA HIS A 388 5.33 -7.34 -11.55
C HIS A 388 6.64 -6.56 -11.40
N LEU A 389 6.60 -5.25 -11.62
CA LEU A 389 7.75 -4.36 -11.47
C LEU A 389 7.39 -3.20 -10.53
N GLU A 390 8.08 -3.10 -9.40
CA GLU A 390 8.09 -1.91 -8.55
C GLU A 390 9.42 -1.20 -8.70
N LEU A 391 9.37 0.02 -9.19
CA LEU A 391 10.54 0.84 -9.51
C LEU A 391 10.43 2.17 -8.79
N THR A 392 11.40 2.43 -7.90
CA THR A 392 11.47 3.69 -7.14
C THR A 392 12.72 4.47 -7.50
N CYS A 393 12.56 5.75 -7.85
CA CYS A 393 13.63 6.71 -8.06
C CYS A 393 13.44 7.89 -7.12
N GLY A 394 14.11 7.82 -5.97
CA GLY A 394 13.99 8.78 -4.87
C GLY A 394 14.73 10.11 -5.10
N HIS A 395 15.71 10.13 -6.00
CA HIS A 395 16.62 11.25 -6.20
C HIS A 395 16.51 11.85 -7.61
N LYS A 396 17.05 13.07 -7.77
CA LYS A 396 17.31 13.66 -9.09
C LYS A 396 18.71 13.24 -9.56
N PRO A 397 18.89 12.91 -10.85
CA PRO A 397 17.87 12.86 -11.89
C PRO A 397 16.85 11.70 -11.79
N SER A 398 15.67 11.83 -12.41
CA SER A 398 14.65 10.76 -12.47
C SER A 398 14.27 10.43 -13.92
N PHE A 399 13.44 9.39 -14.13
CA PHE A 399 12.96 8.99 -15.46
C PHE A 399 12.06 10.05 -16.09
N GLN A 400 12.38 10.46 -17.33
CA GLN A 400 11.39 11.14 -18.17
C GLN A 400 10.29 10.15 -18.56
N LEU A 401 9.03 10.49 -18.23
CA LEU A 401 7.90 9.59 -18.47
C LEU A 401 7.72 9.20 -19.94
N ASP A 402 8.07 10.08 -20.87
CA ASP A 402 8.00 9.77 -22.30
C ASP A 402 8.96 8.63 -22.69
N ALA A 403 10.24 8.79 -22.32
CA ALA A 403 11.27 7.80 -22.58
C ALA A 403 10.99 6.48 -21.85
N PHE A 404 10.53 6.57 -20.60
CA PHE A 404 10.12 5.42 -19.80
C PHE A 404 8.98 4.65 -20.47
N ALA A 405 7.90 5.32 -20.86
CA ALA A 405 6.75 4.69 -21.49
C ALA A 405 7.12 4.01 -22.82
N LYS A 406 8.00 4.61 -23.63
CA LYS A 406 8.49 3.96 -24.86
C LYS A 406 9.29 2.69 -24.57
N THR A 407 10.11 2.72 -23.52
CA THR A 407 11.03 1.63 -23.19
C THR A 407 10.31 0.47 -22.51
N ILE A 408 9.31 0.73 -21.64
CA ILE A 408 8.58 -0.32 -20.90
C ILE A 408 7.82 -1.30 -21.80
N ARG A 409 7.56 -0.93 -23.06
CA ARG A 409 7.03 -1.84 -24.09
C ARG A 409 7.91 -3.09 -24.26
N GLY A 410 9.20 -3.00 -23.95
CA GLY A 410 10.13 -4.09 -24.05
C GLY A 410 9.86 -5.23 -23.06
N PHE A 411 9.10 -5.02 -21.98
CA PHE A 411 8.70 -6.11 -21.09
C PHE A 411 7.50 -6.88 -21.66
N PRO A 412 7.69 -8.11 -22.18
CA PRO A 412 6.62 -8.80 -22.87
C PRO A 412 5.56 -9.32 -21.91
N LYS A 413 5.87 -9.63 -20.65
CA LYS A 413 4.95 -10.30 -19.72
C LYS A 413 4.47 -9.41 -18.58
N LEU A 414 4.80 -8.12 -18.60
CA LEU A 414 4.49 -7.19 -17.53
C LEU A 414 2.98 -6.93 -17.44
N ARG A 415 2.41 -7.18 -16.26
CA ARG A 415 0.98 -7.00 -15.94
C ARG A 415 0.75 -5.94 -14.88
N SER A 416 1.65 -5.87 -13.89
CA SER A 416 1.62 -4.85 -12.84
C SER A 416 2.87 -3.97 -12.86
N LEU A 417 2.67 -2.67 -12.69
CA LEU A 417 3.74 -1.69 -12.56
C LEU A 417 3.47 -0.74 -11.39
N HIS A 418 4.46 -0.53 -10.53
CA HIS A 418 4.45 0.51 -9.51
C HIS A 418 5.64 1.43 -9.74
N LEU A 419 5.39 2.61 -10.29
CA LEU A 419 6.44 3.59 -10.58
C LEU A 419 6.38 4.75 -9.59
N THR A 420 7.47 4.97 -8.87
CA THR A 420 7.66 6.15 -8.01
C THR A 420 8.82 6.98 -8.53
N ILE A 421 8.57 8.23 -8.94
CA ILE A 421 9.59 9.12 -9.49
C ILE A 421 9.48 10.54 -8.92
N VAL A 422 10.63 11.22 -8.86
CA VAL A 422 10.68 12.65 -8.58
C VAL A 422 10.11 13.44 -9.76
N LYS A 423 9.13 14.32 -9.51
CA LYS A 423 8.50 15.16 -10.54
C LYS A 423 9.36 16.38 -10.89
N TYR A 424 9.55 16.65 -12.19
CA TYR A 424 10.17 17.87 -12.69
C TYR A 424 9.15 19.00 -12.95
N PRO A 425 9.56 20.27 -12.81
CA PRO A 425 8.81 21.39 -13.34
C PRO A 425 8.62 21.22 -14.86
N GLY A 426 7.39 21.30 -15.34
CA GLY A 426 7.05 21.07 -16.75
C GLY A 426 6.72 19.62 -17.10
N ASP A 427 6.90 18.67 -16.18
CA ASP A 427 6.45 17.29 -16.40
C ASP A 427 4.94 17.23 -16.58
N GLU A 428 4.55 16.21 -17.35
CA GLU A 428 3.15 15.92 -17.63
C GLU A 428 2.35 15.60 -16.36
N THR A 429 1.03 15.74 -16.47
CA THR A 429 0.12 15.32 -15.40
C THR A 429 0.12 13.79 -15.25
N LEU A 430 -0.23 13.29 -14.05
CA LEU A 430 -0.40 11.84 -13.79
C LEU A 430 -1.29 11.19 -14.86
N ALA A 431 -2.45 11.79 -15.13
CA ALA A 431 -3.37 11.36 -16.17
C ALA A 431 -2.74 11.23 -17.57
N SER A 432 -1.89 12.19 -17.98
CA SER A 432 -1.20 12.15 -19.27
C SER A 432 -0.13 11.06 -19.31
N GLY A 433 0.73 11.01 -18.29
CA GLY A 433 1.76 9.97 -18.15
C GLY A 433 1.16 8.57 -18.14
N ALA A 434 0.12 8.34 -17.35
CA ALA A 434 -0.59 7.08 -17.26
C ALA A 434 -1.22 6.66 -18.60
N THR A 435 -1.83 7.61 -19.32
CA THR A 435 -2.36 7.36 -20.68
C THR A 435 -1.25 6.90 -21.63
N ARG A 436 -0.07 7.51 -21.55
CA ARG A 436 1.07 7.15 -22.40
C ARG A 436 1.63 5.78 -22.04
N ILE A 437 1.78 5.47 -20.76
CA ILE A 437 2.21 4.15 -20.27
C ILE A 437 1.24 3.07 -20.76
N ALA A 438 -0.07 3.24 -20.53
CA ALA A 438 -1.09 2.28 -20.92
C ALA A 438 -1.13 2.04 -22.45
N LYS A 439 -0.94 3.09 -23.25
CA LYS A 439 -0.85 2.97 -24.72
C LYS A 439 0.43 2.28 -25.19
N SER A 440 1.53 2.48 -24.49
CA SER A 440 2.83 1.95 -24.89
C SER A 440 3.00 0.47 -24.54
N ASN A 441 2.39 0.02 -23.44
CA ASN A 441 2.33 -1.38 -23.06
C ASN A 441 0.88 -1.82 -22.78
N PRO A 442 0.17 -2.36 -23.77
CA PRO A 442 -1.24 -2.71 -23.64
C PRO A 442 -1.48 -4.01 -22.84
N ARG A 443 -0.40 -4.70 -22.41
CA ARG A 443 -0.48 -5.89 -21.55
C ARG A 443 -0.56 -5.55 -20.07
N LEU A 444 -0.26 -4.30 -19.71
CA LEU A 444 -0.44 -3.79 -18.34
C LEU A 444 -1.93 -3.82 -18.00
N GLN A 445 -2.28 -4.47 -16.90
CA GLN A 445 -3.64 -4.53 -16.39
C GLN A 445 -3.85 -3.49 -15.31
N LYS A 446 -2.91 -3.42 -14.35
CA LYS A 446 -2.96 -2.50 -13.22
C LYS A 446 -1.61 -1.81 -13.08
N PHE A 447 -1.61 -0.52 -12.80
CA PHE A 447 -0.36 0.16 -12.45
C PHE A 447 -0.61 1.37 -11.55
N SER A 448 0.41 1.75 -10.80
CA SER A 448 0.39 2.99 -10.02
C SER A 448 1.53 3.91 -10.43
N LEU A 449 1.25 5.20 -10.49
CA LEU A 449 2.25 6.25 -10.72
C LEU A 449 2.26 7.20 -9.52
N THR A 450 3.39 7.28 -8.84
CA THR A 450 3.59 8.19 -7.72
C THR A 450 4.62 9.24 -8.09
N PHE A 451 4.20 10.50 -8.04
CA PHE A 451 5.07 11.65 -8.05
C PHE A 451 5.41 12.04 -6.62
N ILE A 452 6.69 11.90 -6.29
CA ILE A 452 7.27 12.41 -5.06
C ILE A 452 7.91 13.77 -5.32
N PRO A 453 7.94 14.65 -4.30
CA PRO A 453 8.64 15.91 -4.42
C PRO A 453 10.14 15.61 -4.45
N PRO A 454 10.96 16.48 -5.05
CA PRO A 454 12.39 16.37 -4.85
C PRO A 454 12.69 16.47 -3.36
N VAL A 455 13.26 15.41 -2.79
CA VAL A 455 13.72 15.41 -1.41
C VAL A 455 14.92 16.35 -1.33
N TYR A 456 14.65 17.64 -1.14
CA TYR A 456 15.60 18.57 -0.56
C TYR A 456 15.45 18.40 0.96
N PRO A 457 16.49 17.95 1.66
CA PRO A 457 17.75 18.68 1.69
C PRO A 457 19.00 17.80 1.47
N VAL A 458 20.02 18.35 0.83
CA VAL A 458 21.38 18.00 1.24
C VAL A 458 21.52 18.54 2.67
N PRO A 459 21.90 17.75 3.68
CA PRO A 459 22.18 18.26 5.01
C PRO A 459 23.43 19.15 4.92
N LEU A 460 23.21 20.41 4.51
CA LEU A 460 24.20 21.45 4.65
C LEU A 460 24.07 21.97 6.08
N PRO A 461 25.17 22.11 6.84
CA PRO A 461 25.16 22.55 8.24
C PRO A 461 24.56 23.95 8.46
N PHE A 462 24.18 24.65 7.38
CA PHE A 462 23.54 25.97 7.38
C PHE A 462 22.33 26.04 6.45
N SER A 463 21.51 24.99 6.38
CA SER A 463 20.26 25.07 5.60
C SER A 463 19.34 26.13 6.24
N ILE A 464 19.43 27.35 5.71
CA ILE A 464 18.42 28.39 5.90
C ILE A 464 17.09 27.73 5.53
N THR A 465 16.13 27.75 6.45
CA THR A 465 14.77 27.30 6.21
C THR A 465 14.29 27.98 4.94
N TYR A 466 14.32 27.25 3.82
CA TYR A 466 13.86 27.78 2.54
C TYR A 466 12.39 28.14 2.76
N ARG A 467 12.13 29.43 2.99
CA ARG A 467 10.76 29.94 3.01
C ARG A 467 10.18 29.56 1.66
N PRO A 468 9.05 28.83 1.63
CA PRO A 468 8.46 28.41 0.38
C PRO A 468 8.21 29.68 -0.45
N PHE A 469 8.66 29.66 -1.69
CA PHE A 469 8.12 30.56 -2.71
C PHE A 469 6.58 30.57 -2.57
N PRO A 470 5.88 31.68 -2.87
CA PRO A 470 4.43 31.81 -2.64
C PRO A 470 3.57 30.82 -3.45
N PHE A 471 4.19 29.97 -4.28
CA PHE A 471 3.52 28.94 -5.05
C PHE A 471 3.44 27.66 -4.24
N SER A 472 2.23 27.15 -4.17
CA SER A 472 1.91 25.89 -3.57
C SER A 472 2.40 24.72 -4.45
N PHE A 473 3.21 23.85 -3.86
CA PHE A 473 3.71 22.67 -4.55
C PHE A 473 2.89 21.44 -4.12
N PRO A 474 2.46 20.59 -5.07
CA PRO A 474 1.87 19.31 -4.71
C PRO A 474 2.93 18.49 -3.97
N ALA A 475 2.63 18.14 -2.72
CA ALA A 475 3.59 17.44 -1.86
C ALA A 475 3.75 15.98 -2.26
N ARG A 476 2.68 15.33 -2.72
CA ARG A 476 2.71 13.99 -3.29
C ARG A 476 1.46 13.81 -4.15
N ALA A 477 1.62 13.16 -5.29
CA ALA A 477 0.48 12.78 -6.12
C ALA A 477 0.63 11.32 -6.52
N THR A 478 -0.35 10.49 -6.19
CA THR A 478 -0.38 9.07 -6.51
C THR A 478 -1.63 8.79 -7.34
N GLY A 479 -1.47 8.11 -8.48
CA GLY A 479 -2.59 7.58 -9.25
C GLY A 479 -2.55 6.07 -9.30
N PHE A 480 -3.71 5.44 -9.14
CA PHE A 480 -3.95 4.02 -9.40
C PHE A 480 -4.75 3.90 -10.69
N PHE A 481 -4.28 3.05 -11.59
CA PHE A 481 -4.80 2.94 -12.95
C PHE A 481 -5.08 1.48 -13.30
N GLU A 482 -6.23 1.25 -13.89
CA GLU A 482 -6.63 -0.04 -14.45
C GLU A 482 -6.93 0.12 -15.93
N VAL A 483 -6.30 -0.71 -16.74
CA VAL A 483 -6.45 -0.70 -18.19
C VAL A 483 -7.42 -1.81 -18.58
N SER A 484 -8.51 -1.44 -19.24
CA SER A 484 -9.35 -2.43 -19.90
C SER A 484 -8.92 -2.57 -21.37
N CYS A 485 -8.83 -3.81 -21.82
CA CYS A 485 -8.47 -4.15 -23.18
C CYS A 485 -9.64 -4.81 -23.92
N ASP A 486 -9.59 -4.78 -25.25
CA ASP A 486 -10.51 -5.55 -26.09
C ASP A 486 -10.08 -7.03 -26.21
N HIS A 487 -10.84 -7.80 -27.00
CA HIS A 487 -10.55 -9.21 -27.29
C HIS A 487 -9.19 -9.44 -27.99
N HIS A 488 -8.60 -8.40 -28.58
CA HIS A 488 -7.29 -8.44 -29.24
C HIS A 488 -6.16 -7.95 -28.32
N GLY A 489 -6.47 -7.59 -27.07
CA GLY A 489 -5.51 -7.05 -26.12
C GLY A 489 -5.11 -5.60 -26.39
N LEU A 490 -5.89 -4.85 -27.18
CA LEU A 490 -5.67 -3.42 -27.40
C LEU A 490 -6.35 -2.60 -26.28
N PRO A 491 -5.72 -1.51 -25.81
CA PRO A 491 -6.20 -0.78 -24.66
C PRO A 491 -7.42 0.07 -25.07
N LEU A 492 -8.58 -0.24 -24.50
CA LEU A 492 -9.84 0.46 -24.75
C LEU A 492 -9.99 1.66 -23.84
N SER A 493 -9.75 1.46 -22.54
CA SER A 493 -9.98 2.52 -21.56
C SER A 493 -9.13 2.39 -20.32
N LEU A 494 -8.99 3.52 -19.64
CA LEU A 494 -8.23 3.68 -18.41
C LEU A 494 -9.18 4.15 -17.31
N SER A 495 -9.44 3.29 -16.33
CA SER A 495 -10.06 3.68 -15.06
C SER A 495 -8.97 4.21 -14.15
N ALA A 496 -9.20 5.34 -13.49
CA ALA A 496 -8.19 6.00 -12.68
C ALA A 496 -8.77 6.51 -11.36
N VAL A 497 -7.99 6.34 -10.29
CA VAL A 497 -8.20 6.98 -9.00
C VAL A 497 -6.92 7.73 -8.63
N GLU A 498 -7.00 9.05 -8.63
CA GLU A 498 -5.88 9.93 -8.26
C GLU A 498 -6.07 10.48 -6.84
N HIS A 499 -5.03 10.37 -6.04
CA HIS A 499 -4.89 10.99 -4.74
C HIS A 499 -3.78 12.03 -4.81
N SER A 500 -4.13 13.30 -4.59
CA SER A 500 -3.16 14.38 -4.48
C SER A 500 -3.20 14.97 -3.09
N THR A 501 -2.03 15.09 -2.46
CA THR A 501 -1.86 15.89 -1.25
C THR A 501 -1.23 17.22 -1.60
N PHE A 502 -1.81 18.27 -1.06
CA PHE A 502 -1.41 19.64 -1.28
C PHE A 502 -1.11 20.26 0.08
N VAL A 503 0.11 20.78 0.22
CA VAL A 503 0.49 21.55 1.41
C VAL A 503 0.14 22.99 1.12
N TRP A 504 -0.77 23.55 1.90
CA TRP A 504 -1.10 24.97 1.77
C TRP A 504 0.12 25.81 2.14
N PRO A 505 0.36 26.93 1.43
CA PRO A 505 1.44 27.83 1.80
C PRO A 505 1.18 28.35 3.23
N TRP A 506 2.23 28.85 3.89
CA TRP A 506 2.14 29.39 5.27
C TRP A 506 1.79 28.36 6.36
N GLY A 507 1.91 27.06 6.07
CA GLY A 507 1.65 26.02 7.06
C GLY A 507 0.18 25.87 7.46
N MET A 508 -0.77 26.36 6.63
CA MET A 508 -2.22 26.22 6.87
C MET A 508 -2.74 24.77 6.69
N GLY A 509 -1.90 23.78 6.92
CA GLY A 509 -2.22 22.36 6.86
C GLY A 509 -2.08 21.73 5.48
N VAL A 510 -2.49 20.46 5.41
CA VAL A 510 -2.43 19.62 4.21
C VAL A 510 -3.85 19.29 3.78
N SER A 511 -4.22 19.64 2.55
CA SER A 511 -5.46 19.18 1.94
C SER A 511 -5.20 17.93 1.12
N SER A 512 -6.08 16.94 1.24
CA SER A 512 -6.09 15.78 0.36
C SER A 512 -7.28 15.87 -0.58
N ARG A 513 -7.05 15.54 -1.85
CA ARG A 513 -8.10 15.46 -2.86
C ARG A 513 -8.02 14.12 -3.55
N SER A 514 -9.15 13.42 -3.62
CA SER A 514 -9.31 12.22 -4.43
C SER A 514 -10.13 12.55 -5.68
N ARG A 515 -9.76 11.98 -6.82
CA ARG A 515 -10.49 12.11 -8.09
C ARG A 515 -10.58 10.75 -8.77
N LYS A 516 -11.80 10.25 -8.99
CA LYS A 516 -12.07 9.10 -9.86
C LYS A 516 -12.45 9.60 -11.26
N TYR A 517 -11.88 9.01 -12.30
CA TYR A 517 -12.24 9.31 -13.68
C TYR A 517 -11.98 8.13 -14.60
N TRP A 518 -12.53 8.23 -15.81
CA TRP A 518 -12.38 7.24 -16.86
C TRP A 518 -11.92 7.93 -18.15
N ARG A 519 -10.94 7.35 -18.83
CA ARG A 519 -10.37 7.91 -20.06
C ARG A 519 -10.37 6.88 -21.18
N ASP A 520 -10.97 7.24 -22.31
CA ASP A 520 -10.94 6.44 -23.53
C ASP A 520 -9.54 6.49 -24.16
N LEU A 521 -8.94 5.32 -24.37
CA LEU A 521 -7.58 5.17 -24.92
C LEU A 521 -7.58 4.99 -26.44
N ARG A 522 -8.76 4.79 -27.06
CA ARG A 522 -8.87 4.58 -28.51
C ARG A 522 -8.35 5.79 -29.31
N PRO A 523 -7.81 5.56 -30.53
CA PRO A 523 -7.36 6.62 -31.42
C PRO A 523 -8.42 7.70 -31.64
N VAL A 524 -7.96 8.93 -31.83
CA VAL A 524 -8.83 10.06 -32.16
C VAL A 524 -9.43 9.78 -33.55
N GLY A 525 -10.75 9.61 -33.62
CA GLY A 525 -11.46 9.24 -34.85
C GLY A 525 -12.31 7.97 -34.76
N TYR A 526 -12.16 7.16 -33.70
CA TYR A 526 -13.00 5.98 -33.51
C TYR A 526 -14.48 6.39 -33.34
N LEU A 527 -15.38 5.80 -34.13
CA LEU A 527 -16.78 6.23 -34.25
C LEU A 527 -17.52 6.30 -32.90
N SER A 528 -17.25 5.36 -31.98
CA SER A 528 -17.88 5.33 -30.66
C SER A 528 -17.42 6.46 -29.72
N ARG A 529 -16.36 7.20 -30.06
CA ARG A 529 -15.86 8.33 -29.25
C ARG A 529 -16.56 9.64 -29.60
N ARG A 530 -17.27 9.71 -30.73
CA ARG A 530 -18.13 10.86 -31.06
C ARG A 530 -19.29 10.87 -30.08
N LYS A 531 -19.15 11.62 -28.99
CA LYS A 531 -20.28 12.04 -28.16
C LYS A 531 -21.13 12.98 -29.02
N THR A 532 -22.05 12.42 -29.78
CA THR A 532 -23.04 13.16 -30.55
C THR A 532 -23.92 13.96 -29.58
N GLY A 533 -24.06 15.27 -29.82
CA GLY A 533 -24.94 16.16 -29.06
C GLY A 533 -24.22 17.26 -28.27
N PHE A 534 -25.00 18.01 -27.48
CA PHE A 534 -24.58 19.22 -26.77
C PHE A 534 -23.36 19.04 -25.84
N ARG A 535 -23.13 17.83 -25.31
CA ARG A 535 -21.95 17.51 -24.50
C ARG A 535 -20.63 17.59 -25.29
N GLY A 536 -20.63 17.25 -26.57
CA GLY A 536 -19.44 17.39 -27.42
C GLY A 536 -19.09 18.86 -27.65
N PHE A 537 -20.12 19.69 -27.87
CA PHE A 537 -19.99 21.13 -28.02
C PHE A 537 -19.49 21.83 -26.74
N LEU A 538 -20.06 21.47 -25.59
CA LEU A 538 -19.58 21.94 -24.27
C LEU A 538 -18.15 21.51 -23.98
N HIS A 539 -17.73 20.32 -24.44
CA HIS A 539 -16.34 19.89 -24.28
C HIS A 539 -15.39 20.74 -25.12
N LEU A 540 -15.72 21.01 -26.40
CA LEU A 540 -14.95 21.89 -27.28
C LEU A 540 -14.76 23.29 -26.67
N MET A 541 -15.77 23.81 -25.98
CA MET A 541 -15.72 25.07 -25.24
C MET A 541 -14.69 25.11 -24.09
N VAL A 542 -14.46 23.97 -23.44
CA VAL A 542 -13.53 23.86 -22.29
C VAL A 542 -12.15 23.38 -22.72
N GLU A 543 -12.03 22.83 -23.93
CA GLU A 543 -10.80 22.28 -24.45
C GLU A 543 -9.79 23.38 -24.83
N ARG A 544 -8.52 23.21 -24.42
CA ARG A 544 -7.40 24.12 -24.75
C ARG A 544 -6.75 23.79 -26.10
N SER A 545 -7.55 23.41 -27.10
CA SER A 545 -7.07 23.20 -28.48
C SER A 545 -7.31 24.46 -29.32
N SER A 546 -6.67 24.57 -30.49
CA SER A 546 -6.93 25.69 -31.42
C SER A 546 -8.40 25.75 -31.82
N ALA A 547 -9.02 24.59 -32.09
CA ALA A 547 -10.45 24.49 -32.37
C ALA A 547 -11.32 24.93 -31.18
N GLY A 548 -10.88 24.66 -29.94
CA GLY A 548 -11.56 25.15 -28.75
C GLY A 548 -11.39 26.66 -28.53
N GLU A 549 -10.26 27.24 -28.93
CA GLU A 549 -10.06 28.70 -28.95
C GLU A 549 -10.95 29.36 -30.00
N GLU A 550 -11.00 28.83 -31.22
CA GLU A 550 -11.90 29.29 -32.28
C GLU A 550 -13.36 29.19 -31.85
N MET A 551 -13.79 28.08 -31.23
CA MET A 551 -15.17 27.93 -30.79
C MET A 551 -15.53 28.89 -29.65
N ARG A 552 -14.60 29.13 -28.70
CA ARG A 552 -14.77 30.14 -27.66
C ARG A 552 -14.86 31.54 -28.25
N MET A 553 -14.07 31.84 -29.28
CA MET A 553 -14.13 33.10 -30.02
C MET A 553 -15.47 33.24 -30.75
N ILE A 554 -15.96 32.21 -31.43
CA ILE A 554 -17.26 32.21 -32.11
C ILE A 554 -18.39 32.44 -31.10
N LEU A 555 -18.38 31.78 -29.95
CA LEU A 555 -19.39 31.97 -28.90
C LEU A 555 -19.31 33.35 -28.25
N PHE A 556 -18.10 33.87 -28.05
CA PHE A 556 -17.91 35.23 -27.58
C PHE A 556 -18.47 36.24 -28.61
N CYS A 557 -18.21 36.06 -29.90
CA CYS A 557 -18.80 36.87 -30.97
C CYS A 557 -20.33 36.73 -31.03
N ALA A 558 -20.87 35.52 -30.90
CA ALA A 558 -22.30 35.27 -30.88
C ALA A 558 -22.98 35.94 -29.67
N PHE A 559 -22.33 35.89 -28.50
CA PHE A 559 -22.78 36.58 -27.29
C PHE A 559 -22.77 38.09 -27.46
N LEU A 560 -21.72 38.66 -28.04
CA LEU A 560 -21.65 40.09 -28.37
C LEU A 560 -22.73 40.50 -29.38
N GLY A 561 -22.96 39.68 -30.42
CA GLY A 561 -24.03 39.90 -31.39
C GLY A 561 -25.42 39.87 -30.76
N PHE A 562 -25.66 38.93 -29.83
CA PHE A 562 -26.90 38.86 -29.07
C PHE A 562 -27.11 40.10 -28.20
N LEU A 563 -26.07 40.56 -27.49
CA LEU A 563 -26.14 41.79 -26.69
C LEU A 563 -26.44 43.03 -27.55
N ALA A 564 -25.80 43.15 -28.73
CA ALA A 564 -26.07 44.23 -29.67
C ALA A 564 -27.54 44.19 -30.18
N GLY A 565 -28.03 43.01 -30.52
CA GLY A 565 -29.42 42.80 -30.93
C GLY A 565 -30.44 43.15 -29.84
N CYS A 566 -30.19 42.72 -28.59
CA CYS A 566 -31.00 43.10 -27.44
C CYS A 566 -30.99 44.61 -27.21
N GLY A 567 -29.84 45.27 -27.36
CA GLY A 567 -29.73 46.72 -27.31
C GLY A 567 -30.64 47.41 -28.33
N VAL A 568 -30.62 46.96 -29.58
CA VAL A 568 -31.48 47.51 -30.64
C VAL A 568 -32.97 47.23 -30.38
N ALA A 569 -33.33 46.03 -29.92
CA ALA A 569 -34.72 45.68 -29.63
C ALA A 569 -35.30 46.48 -28.44
N LEU A 570 -34.50 46.67 -27.39
CA LEU A 570 -34.89 47.47 -26.22
C LEU A 570 -34.98 48.97 -26.57
N ASN A 571 -34.12 49.49 -27.45
CA ASN A 571 -34.20 50.88 -27.92
C ASN A 571 -35.34 51.10 -28.91
N GLY A 572 -35.64 50.12 -29.77
CA GLY A 572 -36.73 50.17 -30.75
C GLY A 572 -38.13 50.14 -30.14
N GLY A 573 -38.28 49.60 -28.92
CA GLY A 573 -39.54 49.55 -28.19
C GLY A 573 -39.94 50.87 -27.51
N SER A 574 -39.02 51.82 -27.33
CA SER A 574 -39.28 53.05 -26.57
C SER A 574 -39.91 54.17 -27.40
N ASN A 575 -40.01 54.04 -28.72
CA ASN A 575 -40.49 55.11 -29.60
C ASN A 575 -42.00 55.06 -29.94
N ARG A 576 -42.82 54.29 -29.20
CA ARG A 576 -44.26 54.11 -29.52
C ARG A 576 -45.26 54.68 -28.51
N SER A 577 -44.85 55.48 -27.54
CA SER A 577 -45.76 56.10 -26.56
C SER A 577 -45.34 57.52 -26.13
N ARG A 578 -45.23 58.42 -27.10
CA ARG A 578 -45.48 59.86 -26.90
C ARG A 578 -46.46 60.37 -27.95
N LEU A 579 -47.72 59.93 -27.81
CA LEU A 579 -48.86 60.62 -28.39
C LEU A 579 -49.32 61.66 -27.37
N VAL A 580 -48.94 62.89 -27.70
CA VAL A 580 -49.49 64.20 -27.33
C VAL A 580 -50.86 64.15 -26.64
N GLN A 581 -50.96 64.76 -25.46
CA GLN A 581 -52.16 65.47 -25.03
C GLN A 581 -51.80 66.92 -24.66
N PRO A 582 -52.50 67.92 -25.21
CA PRO A 582 -52.26 69.32 -24.91
C PRO A 582 -53.01 69.77 -23.65
N ILE A 583 -52.43 70.83 -23.10
CA ILE A 583 -52.87 71.71 -22.01
C ILE A 583 -54.28 72.23 -22.26
N GLU A 584 -55.14 72.19 -21.23
CA GLU A 584 -56.19 73.19 -21.05
C GLU A 584 -56.22 73.70 -19.60
N VAL A 585 -56.30 75.03 -19.53
CA VAL A 585 -56.25 75.94 -18.39
C VAL A 585 -57.69 76.23 -17.96
N LEU A 586 -57.98 76.30 -16.64
CA LEU A 586 -58.73 77.40 -16.02
C LEU A 586 -59.00 77.19 -14.51
N ALA A 587 -58.76 78.29 -13.78
CA ALA A 587 -59.20 78.68 -12.43
C ALA A 587 -58.62 77.94 -11.21
#